data_AF-A0A364Y124-F1
#
_entry.id   AF-A0A364Y124-F1
#
_cell.length_a   1.000
_cell.length_b   1.000
_cell.length_c   1.000
_cell.angle_alpha   90.00
_cell.angle_beta   90.00
_cell.angle_gamma   90.00
#
_symmetry.space_group_name_H-M   'P 1'
#
loop_
_entity.id
_entity.type
_entity.pdbx_description
1 polymer ?
#
loop_
_entity_poly.entity_id
_entity_poly.type
_entity_poly.pdbx_seq_one_letter_code
_entity_poly.pdbx_strand_id
1 'polypeptide(L)'
;MIVFGHNSFLLHGCKPSELGMPVEIDNQYRIERRQRYVHLFWIPTFGIGKIWVLRDLKSDQLFEPNMAIGKILNSLPLEDKTPWYTFALPLLALVAAIVVPIGMKISDYASQKKHEAYVHEKNEAIKKAIETPSTHQYFELRDDQYNKSFLKVVGSDNSTLRCVIITGDYDDPSFLAPFARNKGQLDTISLRKDELIKNITEKLAILPDGNPRIIEEKYEYNDALFHSKHAGFQEGIFAATIQNLGADVTLVKSATVSGNLSLNPLPGKIDNADSLQLVGTFTGMEPQYQGLWTFKNKAGETRAYDVYINSARIFFNKK
;
A
#
# COMPACT_ATOMS: atom_id res chain seq x y z
N MET A 1 -29.34 14.30 24.73
CA MET A 1 -28.06 13.88 25.36
C MET A 1 -27.13 15.07 25.35
N ILE A 2 -26.88 15.69 26.50
CA ILE A 2 -26.05 16.89 26.58
C ILE A 2 -24.60 16.45 26.77
N VAL A 3 -23.77 16.67 25.75
CA VAL A 3 -22.36 16.25 25.70
C VAL A 3 -21.43 17.27 26.35
N PHE A 4 -21.92 18.49 26.61
CA PHE A 4 -21.17 19.61 27.18
C PHE A 4 -21.98 20.32 28.29
N GLY A 5 -21.36 20.60 29.43
CA GLY A 5 -22.03 21.28 30.55
C GLY A 5 -21.06 21.68 31.66
N HIS A 6 -21.61 22.11 32.79
CA HIS A 6 -20.83 22.36 34.01
C HIS A 6 -21.36 21.54 35.17
N ASN A 7 -20.47 21.06 36.03
CA ASN A 7 -20.82 20.35 37.25
C ASN A 7 -19.85 20.75 38.37
N SER A 8 -19.99 20.17 39.56
CA SER A 8 -19.10 20.41 40.68
C SER A 8 -18.79 19.12 41.45
N PHE A 9 -17.57 19.00 41.98
CA PHE A 9 -17.18 17.92 42.89
C PHE A 9 -16.77 18.49 44.25
N LEU A 10 -16.92 17.68 45.30
CA LEU A 10 -16.61 18.06 46.67
C LEU A 10 -15.09 18.21 46.87
N LEU A 11 -14.67 19.35 47.40
CA LEU A 11 -13.29 19.57 47.87
C LEU A 11 -13.20 19.32 49.39
N HIS A 12 -14.08 19.97 50.13
CA HIS A 12 -14.13 19.91 51.59
C HIS A 12 -15.58 20.00 52.05
N GLY A 13 -15.93 19.31 53.13
CA GLY A 13 -17.29 19.37 53.68
C GLY A 13 -17.30 19.24 55.20
N CYS A 14 -17.90 20.22 55.85
CA CYS A 14 -17.91 20.40 57.30
C CYS A 14 -19.35 20.59 57.82
N LYS A 15 -19.52 20.43 59.13
CA LYS A 15 -20.77 20.75 59.82
C LYS A 15 -20.87 22.26 60.10
N PRO A 16 -22.08 22.83 60.13
CA PRO A 16 -22.31 24.21 60.54
C PRO A 16 -21.62 24.58 61.88
N SER A 17 -21.68 23.71 62.89
CA SER A 17 -21.04 23.93 64.20
C SER A 17 -19.52 24.01 64.14
N GLU A 18 -18.86 23.30 63.23
CA GLU A 18 -17.41 23.37 63.02
C GLU A 18 -16.97 24.75 62.50
N LEU A 19 -17.91 25.53 61.96
CA LEU A 19 -17.73 26.90 61.52
C LEU A 19 -18.33 27.94 62.48
N GLY A 20 -18.75 27.51 63.68
CA GLY A 20 -19.32 28.38 64.72
C GLY A 20 -20.79 28.75 64.52
N MET A 21 -21.53 28.01 63.69
CA MET A 21 -22.99 28.17 63.54
C MET A 21 -23.76 27.38 64.61
N PRO A 22 -25.04 27.71 64.88
CA PRO A 22 -25.87 26.99 65.86
C PRO A 22 -25.97 25.48 65.58
N VAL A 23 -25.81 24.67 66.63
CA VAL A 23 -25.72 23.19 66.56
C VAL A 23 -27.04 22.57 66.05
N GLU A 24 -28.16 23.26 66.22
CA GLU A 24 -29.49 22.83 65.75
C GLU A 24 -29.54 22.67 64.22
N ILE A 25 -28.65 23.36 63.50
CA ILE A 25 -28.56 23.36 62.04
C ILE A 25 -27.74 22.17 61.53
N ASP A 26 -26.90 21.55 62.37
CA ASP A 26 -26.07 20.40 61.99
C ASP A 26 -26.88 19.20 61.51
N ASN A 27 -28.10 19.05 62.05
CA ASN A 27 -29.00 17.96 61.69
C ASN A 27 -29.79 18.24 60.40
N GLN A 28 -29.63 19.43 59.82
CA GLN A 28 -30.37 19.88 58.64
C GLN A 28 -29.45 20.04 57.43
N TYR A 29 -28.25 20.60 57.62
CA TYR A 29 -27.36 20.94 56.51
C TYR A 29 -25.92 20.52 56.74
N ARG A 30 -25.24 20.20 55.64
CA ARG A 30 -23.78 20.12 55.55
C ARG A 30 -23.25 21.24 54.68
N ILE A 31 -22.18 21.90 55.12
CA ILE A 31 -21.53 22.95 54.34
C ILE A 31 -20.46 22.29 53.47
N GLU A 32 -20.54 22.50 52.16
CA GLU A 32 -19.61 21.92 51.19
C GLU A 32 -18.90 23.00 50.38
N ARG A 33 -17.57 22.94 50.36
CA ARG A 33 -16.75 23.62 49.36
C ARG A 33 -16.62 22.71 48.15
N ARG A 34 -17.05 23.18 46.98
CA ARG A 34 -17.02 22.40 45.73
C ARG A 34 -16.24 23.13 44.65
N GLN A 35 -15.51 22.38 43.83
CA GLN A 35 -14.87 22.89 42.62
C GLN A 35 -15.85 22.76 41.46
N ARG A 36 -16.25 23.89 40.86
CA ARG A 36 -16.99 23.91 39.59
C ARG A 36 -16.03 23.60 38.45
N TYR A 37 -16.51 22.80 37.50
CA TYR A 37 -15.77 22.47 36.30
C TYR A 37 -16.69 22.43 35.07
N VAL A 38 -16.13 22.75 33.90
CA VAL A 38 -16.71 22.40 32.59
C VAL A 38 -16.42 20.92 32.34
N HIS A 39 -17.35 20.21 31.73
CA HIS A 39 -17.12 18.85 31.24
C HIS A 39 -17.46 18.68 29.76
N LEU A 40 -16.77 17.74 29.13
CA LEU A 40 -17.06 17.22 27.80
C LEU A 40 -17.17 15.69 27.93
N PHE A 41 -18.27 15.09 27.48
CA PHE A 41 -18.56 13.65 27.68
C PHE A 41 -18.43 13.19 29.14
N TRP A 42 -18.89 13.99 30.10
CA TRP A 42 -18.76 13.75 31.55
C TRP A 42 -17.34 13.77 32.10
N ILE A 43 -16.32 14.04 31.28
CA ILE A 43 -14.92 14.20 31.71
C ILE A 43 -14.71 15.66 32.15
N PRO A 44 -14.29 15.94 33.38
CA PRO A 44 -13.95 17.30 33.82
C PRO A 44 -12.80 17.87 32.98
N THR A 45 -13.05 18.95 32.23
CA THR A 45 -12.09 19.53 31.29
C THR A 45 -11.38 20.77 31.83
N PHE A 46 -12.09 21.60 32.59
CA PHE A 46 -11.56 22.87 33.11
C PHE A 46 -12.21 23.24 34.44
N GLY A 47 -11.43 23.53 35.47
CA GLY A 47 -11.94 24.15 36.69
C GLY A 47 -12.33 25.61 36.44
N ILE A 48 -13.60 25.97 36.71
CA ILE A 48 -14.12 27.34 36.49
C ILE A 48 -14.02 28.20 37.75
N GLY A 49 -14.17 27.58 38.92
CA GLY A 49 -14.13 28.30 40.21
C GLY A 49 -14.57 27.43 41.37
N LYS A 50 -14.52 27.97 42.59
CA LYS A 50 -14.96 27.28 43.80
C LYS A 50 -16.25 27.91 44.30
N ILE A 51 -17.16 27.08 44.79
CA ILE A 51 -18.44 27.53 45.36
C ILE A 51 -18.64 26.90 46.73
N TRP A 52 -19.32 27.65 47.61
CA TRP A 52 -19.91 27.13 48.82
C TRP A 52 -21.34 26.70 48.51
N VAL A 53 -21.74 25.53 48.97
CA VAL A 53 -23.13 25.06 48.90
C VAL A 53 -23.55 24.48 50.24
N LEU A 54 -24.84 24.57 50.52
CA LEU A 54 -25.49 23.88 51.63
C LEU A 54 -26.15 22.62 51.07
N ARG A 55 -25.74 21.45 51.54
CA ARG A 55 -26.40 20.18 51.21
C ARG A 55 -27.42 19.88 52.29
N ASP A 56 -28.69 19.78 51.90
CA ASP A 56 -29.74 19.30 52.79
C ASP A 56 -29.56 17.79 53.03
N LEU A 57 -29.44 17.39 54.29
CA LEU A 57 -29.22 16.01 54.68
C LEU A 57 -30.43 15.10 54.44
N LYS A 58 -31.64 15.67 54.29
CA LYS A 58 -32.88 14.91 54.04
C LYS A 58 -33.17 14.72 52.55
N SER A 59 -32.94 15.74 51.74
CA SER A 59 -33.28 15.74 50.31
C SER A 59 -32.09 15.53 49.37
N ASP A 60 -30.86 15.59 49.90
CA ASP A 60 -29.59 15.57 49.15
C ASP A 60 -29.45 16.71 48.11
N GLN A 61 -30.32 17.73 48.21
CA GLN A 61 -30.30 18.88 47.31
C GLN A 61 -29.25 19.90 47.72
N LEU A 62 -28.67 20.56 46.72
CA LEU A 62 -27.65 21.60 46.88
C LEU A 62 -28.27 22.98 46.76
N PHE A 63 -28.06 23.81 47.78
CA PHE A 63 -28.53 25.20 47.82
C PHE A 63 -27.34 26.17 47.88
N GLU A 64 -27.46 27.31 47.20
CA GLU A 64 -26.49 28.40 47.36
C GLU A 64 -26.74 29.12 48.69
N PRO A 65 -25.69 29.37 49.50
CA PRO A 65 -25.85 30.12 50.74
C PRO A 65 -26.31 31.55 50.43
N ASN A 66 -27.17 32.10 51.29
CA ASN A 66 -27.55 33.50 51.18
C ASN A 66 -26.33 34.42 51.32
N MET A 67 -26.45 35.68 50.90
CA MET A 67 -25.33 36.63 50.85
C MET A 67 -24.62 36.83 52.21
N ALA A 68 -25.35 36.77 53.33
CA ALA A 68 -24.76 36.94 54.66
C ALA A 68 -23.87 35.75 55.03
N ILE A 69 -24.36 34.52 54.87
CA ILE A 69 -23.62 33.28 55.12
C ILE A 69 -22.46 33.16 54.14
N GLY A 70 -22.68 33.48 52.86
CA GLY A 70 -21.64 33.45 51.83
C GLY A 70 -20.45 34.36 52.15
N LYS A 71 -20.68 35.56 52.72
CA LYS A 71 -19.59 36.46 53.16
C LYS A 71 -18.76 35.84 54.29
N ILE A 72 -19.42 35.21 55.28
CA ILE A 72 -18.74 34.54 56.39
C ILE A 72 -17.90 33.38 55.87
N LEU A 73 -18.49 32.50 55.04
CA LEU A 73 -17.80 31.35 54.48
C LEU A 73 -16.61 31.73 53.58
N ASN A 74 -16.69 32.85 52.87
CA ASN A 74 -15.58 33.36 52.06
C ASN A 74 -14.48 34.05 52.90
N SER A 75 -14.77 34.44 54.15
CA SER A 75 -13.79 35.04 55.06
C SER A 75 -12.97 34.01 55.85
N LEU A 76 -13.37 32.73 55.80
CA LEU A 76 -12.64 31.66 56.46
C LEU A 76 -11.29 31.42 55.76
N PRO A 77 -10.19 31.20 56.51
CA PRO A 77 -8.86 30.94 55.97
C PRO A 77 -8.72 29.49 55.45
N LEU A 78 -9.66 29.04 54.63
CA LEU A 78 -9.65 27.71 54.03
C LEU A 78 -8.99 27.77 52.65
N GLU A 79 -7.68 27.49 52.61
CA GLU A 79 -6.90 27.39 51.38
C GLU A 79 -7.01 26.00 50.73
N ASP A 80 -8.19 25.67 50.22
CA ASP A 80 -8.32 24.44 49.41
C ASP A 80 -7.58 24.64 48.09
N LYS A 81 -6.53 23.84 47.82
CA LYS A 81 -5.83 23.88 46.53
C LYS A 81 -6.72 23.30 45.43
N THR A 82 -6.72 23.93 44.26
CA THR A 82 -7.43 23.39 43.09
C THR A 82 -6.75 22.08 42.66
N PRO A 83 -7.47 20.96 42.54
CA PRO A 83 -6.84 19.69 42.19
C PRO A 83 -6.24 19.74 40.79
N TRP A 84 -5.03 19.21 40.62
CA TRP A 84 -4.27 19.27 39.37
C TRP A 84 -5.00 18.62 38.18
N TYR A 85 -5.82 17.60 38.43
CA TYR A 85 -6.58 16.92 37.39
C TYR A 85 -7.68 17.79 36.74
N THR A 86 -8.01 18.93 37.33
CA THR A 86 -8.88 19.94 36.68
C THR A 86 -8.24 20.55 35.42
N PHE A 87 -6.95 20.31 35.20
CA PHE A 87 -6.18 20.67 34.01
C PHE A 87 -5.84 19.47 33.12
N ALA A 88 -6.43 18.29 33.35
CA ALA A 88 -6.09 17.08 32.61
C ALA A 88 -6.29 17.21 31.10
N LEU A 89 -7.39 17.82 30.64
CA LEU A 89 -7.64 17.99 29.20
C LEU A 89 -6.65 18.98 28.55
N PRO A 90 -6.41 20.19 29.09
CA PRO A 90 -5.34 21.07 28.59
C PRO A 90 -3.97 20.43 28.53
N LEU A 91 -3.60 19.68 29.58
CA LEU A 91 -2.33 18.98 29.63
C LEU A 91 -2.27 17.87 28.57
N LEU A 92 -3.35 17.12 28.39
CA LEU A 92 -3.44 16.10 27.33
C LEU A 92 -3.36 16.72 25.94
N ALA A 93 -4.05 17.85 25.72
CA ALA A 93 -3.99 18.59 24.46
C ALA A 93 -2.57 19.11 24.18
N LEU A 94 -1.88 19.61 25.20
CA LEU A 94 -0.48 20.05 25.10
C LEU A 94 0.44 18.86 24.75
N VAL A 95 0.29 17.73 25.44
CA VAL A 95 1.06 16.51 25.15
C VAL A 95 0.78 16.03 23.73
N ALA A 96 -0.48 15.99 23.29
CA ALA A 96 -0.82 15.61 21.93
C ALA A 96 -0.23 16.56 20.89
N ALA A 97 -0.28 17.88 21.13
CA ALA A 97 0.31 18.89 20.26
C ALA A 97 1.84 18.75 20.11
N ILE A 98 2.52 18.17 21.10
CA ILE A 98 3.96 17.88 21.04
C ILE A 98 4.22 16.52 20.39
N VAL A 99 3.52 15.47 20.82
CA VAL A 99 3.79 14.08 20.43
C VAL A 99 3.40 13.80 18.97
N VAL A 100 2.26 14.32 18.50
CA VAL A 100 1.77 14.08 17.13
C VAL A 100 2.77 14.55 16.06
N PRO A 101 3.26 15.81 16.05
CA PRO A 101 4.20 16.25 15.01
C PRO A 101 5.54 15.53 15.09
N ILE A 102 5.99 15.13 16.29
CA ILE A 102 7.20 14.29 16.44
C ILE A 102 6.98 12.93 15.78
N GLY A 103 5.84 12.28 16.04
CA GLY A 103 5.48 11.00 15.43
C GLY A 103 5.41 11.07 13.91
N MET A 104 4.80 12.12 13.36
CA MET A 104 4.75 12.36 11.92
C MET A 104 6.16 12.50 11.31
N LYS A 105 7.04 13.32 11.91
CA LYS A 105 8.42 13.48 11.42
C LYS A 105 9.23 12.18 11.46
N ILE A 106 9.05 11.36 12.49
CA ILE A 106 9.72 10.05 12.58
C ILE A 106 9.21 9.11 11.48
N SER A 107 7.90 9.08 11.24
CA SER A 107 7.29 8.28 10.18
C SER A 107 7.78 8.72 8.79
N ASP A 108 7.81 10.03 8.54
CA ASP A 108 8.27 10.61 7.27
C ASP A 108 9.75 10.28 7.03
N TYR A 109 10.59 10.44 8.05
CA TYR A 109 12.01 10.08 7.98
C TYR A 109 12.21 8.58 7.71
N ALA A 110 11.46 7.71 8.40
CA ALA A 110 11.54 6.27 8.20
C ALA A 110 11.07 5.86 6.79
N SER A 111 10.00 6.49 6.29
CA SER A 111 9.51 6.29 4.92
C SER A 111 10.54 6.75 3.88
N GLN A 112 11.11 7.94 4.06
CA GLN A 112 12.15 8.48 3.19
C GLN A 112 13.37 7.56 3.16
N LYS A 113 13.86 7.11 4.31
CA LYS A 113 15.01 6.19 4.39
C LYS A 113 14.74 4.86 3.70
N LYS A 114 13.52 4.31 3.81
CA LYS A 114 13.11 3.10 3.09
C LYS A 114 13.05 3.35 1.58
N HIS A 115 12.53 4.50 1.16
CA HIS A 115 12.48 4.88 -0.26
C HIS A 115 13.88 5.06 -0.85
N GLU A 116 14.79 5.75 -0.14
CA GLU A 116 16.19 5.92 -0.54
C GLU A 116 16.90 4.57 -0.67
N ALA A 117 16.72 3.66 0.30
CA ALA A 117 17.27 2.31 0.23
C ALA A 117 16.72 1.52 -0.96
N TYR A 118 15.41 1.59 -1.21
CA TYR A 118 14.76 0.94 -2.35
C TYR A 118 15.27 1.48 -3.69
N VAL A 119 15.38 2.81 -3.84
CA VAL A 119 15.92 3.44 -5.05
C VAL A 119 17.38 3.05 -5.26
N HIS A 120 18.19 3.04 -4.20
CA HIS A 120 19.59 2.61 -4.28
C HIS A 120 19.71 1.14 -4.71
N GLU A 121 18.96 0.22 -4.08
CA GLU A 121 18.95 -1.20 -4.44
C GLU A 121 18.50 -1.41 -5.89
N LYS A 122 17.43 -0.72 -6.30
CA LYS A 122 16.93 -0.75 -7.68
C LYS A 122 17.99 -0.27 -8.67
N ASN A 123 18.61 0.87 -8.41
CA ASN A 123 19.61 1.46 -9.29
C ASN A 123 20.85 0.57 -9.42
N GLU A 124 21.31 -0.04 -8.33
CA GLU A 124 22.41 -1.02 -8.36
C GLU A 124 22.01 -2.29 -9.13
N ALA A 125 20.75 -2.75 -9.02
CA ALA A 125 20.26 -3.89 -9.80
C ALA A 125 20.20 -3.59 -11.31
N ILE A 126 19.80 -2.37 -11.70
CA ILE A 126 19.82 -1.91 -13.10
C ILE A 126 21.26 -1.80 -13.60
N LYS A 127 22.15 -1.17 -12.83
CA LYS A 127 23.58 -1.03 -13.15
C LYS A 127 24.23 -2.39 -13.39
N LYS A 128 24.03 -3.34 -12.48
CA LYS A 128 24.53 -4.71 -12.63
C LYS A 128 23.98 -5.38 -13.89
N ALA A 129 22.71 -5.18 -14.22
CA ALA A 129 22.13 -5.72 -15.46
C ALA A 129 22.73 -5.08 -16.73
N ILE A 130 23.12 -3.81 -16.70
CA ILE A 130 23.83 -3.15 -17.81
C ILE A 130 25.26 -3.69 -17.95
N GLU A 131 25.95 -3.92 -16.82
CA GLU A 131 27.31 -4.46 -16.80
C GLU A 131 27.37 -5.90 -17.30
N THR A 132 26.46 -6.76 -16.81
CA THR A 132 26.32 -8.18 -17.18
C THR A 132 24.96 -8.46 -17.84
N PRO A 133 24.79 -8.06 -19.11
CA PRO A 133 23.50 -8.11 -19.78
C PRO A 133 23.14 -9.52 -20.27
N SER A 134 21.83 -9.78 -20.31
CA SER A 134 21.22 -10.99 -20.87
C SER A 134 20.25 -10.61 -21.98
N THR A 135 20.13 -11.44 -23.01
CA THR A 135 19.20 -11.21 -24.14
C THR A 135 17.72 -11.35 -23.76
N HIS A 136 17.44 -11.74 -22.52
CA HIS A 136 16.09 -11.82 -21.95
C HIS A 136 15.76 -10.61 -21.06
N GLN A 137 16.68 -9.62 -21.00
CA GLN A 137 16.49 -8.40 -20.24
C GLN A 137 15.86 -7.30 -21.08
N TYR A 138 15.03 -6.53 -20.40
CA TYR A 138 14.36 -5.36 -20.92
C TYR A 138 14.53 -4.21 -19.94
N PHE A 139 14.62 -2.99 -20.45
CA PHE A 139 14.68 -1.77 -19.65
C PHE A 139 13.50 -0.88 -20.01
N GLU A 140 12.72 -0.45 -19.02
CA GLU A 140 11.73 0.61 -19.19
C GLU A 140 12.44 1.95 -19.07
N LEU A 141 12.19 2.77 -20.08
CA LEU A 141 12.61 4.15 -20.19
C LEU A 141 11.40 5.05 -20.02
N ARG A 142 11.56 6.13 -19.26
CA ARG A 142 10.53 7.16 -19.10
C ARG A 142 11.05 8.54 -19.46
N ASP A 143 10.26 9.28 -20.23
CA ASP A 143 10.53 10.70 -20.54
C ASP A 143 9.85 11.66 -19.55
N ASP A 144 10.02 12.97 -19.76
CA ASP A 144 9.42 14.02 -18.92
C ASP A 144 7.89 14.08 -18.99
N GLN A 145 7.30 13.52 -20.05
CA GLN A 145 5.86 13.46 -20.27
C GLN A 145 5.26 12.14 -19.78
N TYR A 146 6.05 11.33 -19.06
CA TYR A 146 5.66 10.00 -18.59
C TYR A 146 5.38 8.99 -19.71
N ASN A 147 5.81 9.25 -20.95
CA ASN A 147 5.71 8.27 -22.01
C ASN A 147 6.73 7.15 -21.75
N LYS A 148 6.28 5.92 -21.93
CA LYS A 148 7.11 4.73 -21.78
C LYS A 148 7.76 4.35 -23.11
N SER A 149 9.00 3.89 -23.01
CA SER A 149 9.70 3.19 -24.09
C SER A 149 10.40 1.99 -23.49
N PHE A 150 10.53 0.92 -24.26
CA PHE A 150 11.15 -0.31 -23.77
C PHE A 150 12.34 -0.65 -24.66
N LEU A 151 13.48 -0.93 -24.02
CA LEU A 151 14.66 -1.48 -24.68
C LEU A 151 14.69 -2.98 -24.44
N LYS A 152 14.79 -3.78 -25.49
CA LYS A 152 15.12 -5.21 -25.39
C LYS A 152 16.58 -5.42 -25.77
N VAL A 153 17.34 -6.06 -24.89
CA VAL A 153 18.73 -6.42 -25.17
C VAL A 153 18.78 -7.52 -26.21
N VAL A 154 19.51 -7.30 -27.31
CA VAL A 154 19.77 -8.33 -28.34
C VAL A 154 21.23 -8.80 -28.34
N GLY A 155 22.13 -8.03 -27.72
CA GLY A 155 23.52 -8.44 -27.50
C GLY A 155 24.31 -7.37 -26.76
N SER A 156 25.57 -7.68 -26.45
CA SER A 156 26.48 -6.78 -25.75
C SER A 156 27.93 -7.08 -26.10
N ASP A 157 28.78 -6.07 -25.96
CA ASP A 157 30.23 -6.23 -25.79
C ASP A 157 30.66 -5.58 -24.45
N ASN A 158 31.96 -5.30 -24.30
CA ASN A 158 32.51 -4.73 -23.07
C ASN A 158 32.06 -3.27 -22.80
N SER A 159 31.72 -2.49 -23.83
CA SER A 159 31.42 -1.06 -23.70
C SER A 159 30.03 -0.68 -24.20
N THR A 160 29.38 -1.52 -25.01
CA THR A 160 28.10 -1.23 -25.65
C THR A 160 27.06 -2.32 -25.41
N LEU A 161 25.80 -1.89 -25.35
CA LEU A 161 24.60 -2.71 -25.44
C LEU A 161 23.97 -2.52 -26.81
N ARG A 162 23.64 -3.63 -27.47
CA ARG A 162 22.82 -3.63 -28.67
C ARG A 162 21.39 -3.93 -28.25
N CYS A 163 20.49 -3.01 -28.56
CA CYS A 163 19.10 -3.09 -28.16
C CYS A 163 18.17 -2.87 -29.35
N VAL A 164 16.95 -3.40 -29.28
CA VAL A 164 15.83 -2.93 -30.10
C VAL A 164 14.89 -2.14 -29.21
N ILE A 165 14.26 -1.10 -29.77
CA ILE A 165 13.39 -0.19 -29.03
C ILE A 165 11.96 -0.24 -29.55
N ILE A 166 11.02 -0.11 -28.62
CA ILE A 166 9.63 0.25 -28.92
C ILE A 166 9.22 1.42 -28.03
N THR A 167 8.36 2.29 -28.57
CA THR A 167 7.74 3.39 -27.82
C THR A 167 6.23 3.20 -27.85
N GLY A 168 5.58 3.46 -26.73
CA GLY A 168 4.13 3.37 -26.60
C GLY A 168 3.70 3.14 -25.17
N ASP A 169 2.42 3.39 -24.91
CA ASP A 169 1.81 3.17 -23.62
C ASP A 169 1.41 1.70 -23.50
N TYR A 170 2.31 0.91 -22.90
CA TYR A 170 2.14 -0.51 -22.68
C TYR A 170 2.30 -0.83 -21.20
N ASP A 171 1.40 -1.68 -20.69
CA ASP A 171 1.54 -2.27 -19.36
C ASP A 171 2.47 -3.50 -19.41
N ASP A 172 3.04 -3.88 -18.27
CA ASP A 172 3.70 -5.17 -18.08
C ASP A 172 2.64 -6.30 -18.04
N PRO A 173 2.76 -7.39 -18.84
CA PRO A 173 3.82 -7.72 -19.81
C PRO A 173 3.43 -7.47 -21.28
N SER A 174 2.39 -6.65 -21.53
CA SER A 174 1.87 -6.38 -22.88
C SER A 174 2.91 -5.77 -23.83
N PHE A 175 3.91 -5.06 -23.29
CA PHE A 175 5.03 -4.50 -24.07
C PHE A 175 5.89 -5.55 -24.79
N LEU A 176 5.80 -6.83 -24.40
CA LEU A 176 6.52 -7.91 -25.09
C LEU A 176 5.92 -8.24 -26.46
N ALA A 177 4.62 -8.00 -26.67
CA ALA A 177 3.92 -8.36 -27.89
C ALA A 177 4.46 -7.63 -29.15
N PRO A 178 4.76 -6.31 -29.12
CA PRO A 178 5.46 -5.63 -30.21
C PRO A 178 6.82 -6.24 -30.57
N PHE A 179 7.63 -6.65 -29.59
CA PHE A 179 8.94 -7.29 -29.85
C PHE A 179 8.78 -8.66 -30.52
N ALA A 180 7.75 -9.43 -30.12
CA ALA A 180 7.47 -10.72 -30.72
C ALA A 180 6.93 -10.58 -32.15
N ARG A 181 6.03 -9.62 -32.39
CA ARG A 181 5.42 -9.38 -33.72
C ARG A 181 6.43 -8.93 -34.77
N ASN A 182 7.39 -8.08 -34.37
CA ASN A 182 8.36 -7.48 -35.28
C ASN A 182 9.76 -8.13 -35.17
N LYS A 183 9.82 -9.41 -34.79
CA LYS A 183 11.09 -10.14 -34.62
C LYS A 183 11.89 -10.11 -35.93
N GLY A 184 13.09 -9.52 -35.87
CA GLY A 184 13.99 -9.35 -37.02
C GLY A 184 13.68 -8.16 -37.93
N GLN A 185 12.65 -7.38 -37.64
CA GLN A 185 12.27 -6.18 -38.41
C GLN A 185 12.57 -4.87 -37.67
N LEU A 186 12.80 -4.92 -36.36
CA LEU A 186 13.12 -3.73 -35.56
C LEU A 186 14.58 -3.33 -35.75
N ASP A 187 14.81 -2.04 -35.94
CA ASP A 187 16.15 -1.47 -36.00
C ASP A 187 16.88 -1.67 -34.66
N THR A 188 18.15 -2.07 -34.77
CA THR A 188 19.03 -2.23 -33.61
C THR A 188 19.78 -0.93 -33.38
N ILE A 189 19.74 -0.44 -32.14
CA ILE A 189 20.53 0.68 -31.66
C ILE A 189 21.68 0.19 -30.78
N SER A 190 22.82 0.86 -30.87
CA SER A 190 24.00 0.61 -30.03
C SER A 190 24.13 1.72 -29.01
N LEU A 191 24.08 1.37 -27.73
CA LEU A 191 24.10 2.29 -26.60
C LEU A 191 25.33 2.04 -25.76
N ARG A 192 26.05 3.08 -25.34
CA ARG A 192 27.21 2.90 -24.48
C ARG A 192 26.78 2.60 -23.04
N LYS A 193 27.43 1.62 -22.39
CA LYS A 193 27.11 1.20 -21.02
C LYS A 193 27.33 2.31 -20.00
N ASP A 194 28.41 3.08 -20.15
CA ASP A 194 28.72 4.20 -19.25
C ASP A 194 27.69 5.33 -19.34
N GLU A 195 27.17 5.60 -20.54
CA GLU A 195 26.06 6.53 -20.73
C GLU A 195 24.78 5.99 -20.09
N LEU A 196 24.42 4.73 -20.32
CA LEU A 196 23.23 4.13 -19.71
C LEU A 196 23.28 4.11 -18.18
N ILE A 197 24.45 3.84 -17.59
CA ILE A 197 24.63 3.87 -16.13
C ILE A 197 24.42 5.28 -15.57
N LYS A 198 24.90 6.32 -16.26
CA LYS A 198 24.61 7.72 -15.88
C LYS A 198 23.11 8.03 -15.95
N ASN A 199 22.40 7.43 -16.92
CA ASN A 199 20.96 7.62 -17.12
C ASN A 199 20.04 6.96 -16.11
N ILE A 200 20.59 6.19 -15.17
CA ILE A 200 19.81 5.65 -14.05
C ILE A 200 19.39 6.79 -13.12
N THR A 201 20.25 7.80 -12.95
CA THR A 201 20.02 8.93 -12.03
C THR A 201 19.86 10.27 -12.75
N GLU A 202 20.46 10.42 -13.93
CA GLU A 202 20.45 11.67 -14.70
C GLU A 202 19.56 11.53 -15.94
N LYS A 203 18.83 12.59 -16.31
CA LYS A 203 18.07 12.61 -17.58
C LYS A 203 19.01 12.98 -18.72
N LEU A 204 19.45 12.02 -19.54
CA LEU A 204 20.25 12.27 -20.74
C LEU A 204 19.52 11.75 -22.00
N ALA A 205 19.84 12.36 -23.13
CA ALA A 205 19.39 11.89 -24.43
C ALA A 205 20.17 10.62 -24.80
N ILE A 206 19.50 9.47 -24.68
CA ILE A 206 20.09 8.15 -25.00
C ILE A 206 19.56 7.55 -26.30
N LEU A 207 18.52 8.14 -26.89
CA LEU A 207 17.85 7.58 -28.05
C LEU A 207 18.03 8.44 -29.30
N PRO A 208 17.92 7.85 -30.50
CA PRO A 208 18.13 8.57 -31.76
C PRO A 208 17.18 9.74 -31.99
N ASP A 209 16.03 9.75 -31.31
CA ASP A 209 15.05 10.84 -31.38
C ASP A 209 15.47 12.09 -30.58
N GLY A 210 16.57 12.02 -29.84
CA GLY A 210 17.10 13.14 -29.06
C GLY A 210 16.33 13.44 -27.77
N ASN A 211 15.26 12.70 -27.47
CA ASN A 211 14.45 12.95 -26.27
C ASN A 211 15.12 12.32 -25.04
N PRO A 212 15.37 13.11 -23.97
CA PRO A 212 15.97 12.60 -22.74
C PRO A 212 15.04 11.60 -22.06
N ARG A 213 15.59 10.47 -21.62
CA ARG A 213 14.84 9.43 -20.90
C ARG A 213 15.69 8.84 -19.79
N ILE A 214 15.05 8.51 -18.67
CA ILE A 214 15.69 7.79 -17.56
C ILE A 214 15.33 6.31 -17.63
N ILE A 215 16.25 5.46 -17.19
CA ILE A 215 15.95 4.05 -16.98
C ILE A 215 15.23 3.93 -15.65
N GLU A 216 13.98 3.49 -15.68
CA GLU A 216 13.16 3.41 -14.47
C GLU A 216 13.12 2.01 -13.87
N GLU A 217 12.94 0.99 -14.71
CA GLU A 217 12.79 -0.39 -14.29
C GLU A 217 13.55 -1.34 -15.21
N LYS A 218 13.88 -2.52 -14.68
CA LYS A 218 14.38 -3.65 -15.46
C LYS A 218 13.41 -4.82 -15.36
N TYR A 219 13.23 -5.51 -16.47
CA TYR A 219 12.46 -6.75 -16.55
C TYR A 219 13.34 -7.86 -17.09
N GLU A 220 13.08 -9.09 -16.67
CA GLU A 220 13.80 -10.26 -17.15
C GLU A 220 12.84 -11.44 -17.29
N TYR A 221 12.71 -11.95 -18.52
CA TYR A 221 11.79 -13.06 -18.83
C TYR A 221 12.58 -14.26 -19.32
N ASN A 222 13.16 -15.00 -18.37
CA ASN A 222 13.90 -16.25 -18.62
C ASN A 222 12.99 -17.48 -18.81
N ASP A 223 11.68 -17.29 -18.63
CA ASP A 223 10.67 -18.32 -18.76
C ASP A 223 9.73 -18.00 -19.93
N ALA A 224 8.96 -19.00 -20.37
CA ALA A 224 7.90 -18.77 -21.34
C ALA A 224 6.83 -17.84 -20.77
N LEU A 225 6.25 -17.02 -21.63
CA LEU A 225 5.11 -16.19 -21.28
C LEU A 225 4.07 -16.34 -22.39
N PHE A 226 3.00 -17.08 -22.09
CA PHE A 226 1.99 -17.38 -23.10
C PHE A 226 0.90 -16.31 -23.13
N HIS A 227 0.65 -15.77 -24.31
CA HIS A 227 -0.43 -14.83 -24.56
C HIS A 227 -1.42 -15.43 -25.54
N SER A 228 -2.71 -15.46 -25.18
CA SER A 228 -3.77 -15.92 -26.07
C SER A 228 -4.11 -14.83 -27.09
N LYS A 229 -4.06 -15.16 -28.38
CA LYS A 229 -4.45 -14.24 -29.47
C LYS A 229 -5.92 -14.40 -29.82
N HIS A 230 -6.31 -15.62 -30.16
CA HIS A 230 -7.65 -15.98 -30.59
C HIS A 230 -7.98 -17.36 -30.03
N ALA A 231 -9.24 -17.55 -29.65
CA ALA A 231 -9.77 -18.83 -29.24
C ALA A 231 -11.24 -18.90 -29.63
N GLY A 232 -11.68 -20.09 -30.01
CA GLY A 232 -13.05 -20.36 -30.40
C GLY A 232 -13.36 -21.84 -30.32
N PHE A 233 -14.64 -22.16 -30.33
CA PHE A 233 -15.11 -23.53 -30.35
C PHE A 233 -16.41 -23.64 -31.13
N GLN A 234 -16.60 -24.75 -31.82
CA GLN A 234 -17.80 -25.07 -32.57
C GLN A 234 -17.91 -26.60 -32.71
N GLU A 235 -19.12 -27.13 -32.58
CA GLU A 235 -19.43 -28.54 -32.89
C GLU A 235 -18.50 -29.55 -32.18
N GLY A 236 -18.18 -29.31 -30.91
CA GLY A 236 -17.31 -30.19 -30.11
C GLY A 236 -15.81 -30.06 -30.42
N ILE A 237 -15.41 -29.09 -31.25
CA ILE A 237 -14.02 -28.78 -31.56
C ILE A 237 -13.63 -27.45 -30.90
N PHE A 238 -12.49 -27.43 -30.22
CA PHE A 238 -11.86 -26.23 -29.69
C PHE A 238 -10.58 -25.92 -30.49
N ALA A 239 -10.39 -24.65 -30.82
CA ALA A 239 -9.17 -24.16 -31.46
C ALA A 239 -8.75 -22.83 -30.85
N ALA A 240 -7.46 -22.68 -30.56
CA ALA A 240 -6.89 -21.43 -30.11
C ALA A 240 -5.46 -21.22 -30.57
N THR A 241 -5.09 -19.97 -30.79
CA THR A 241 -3.72 -19.56 -31.05
C THR A 241 -3.14 -18.89 -29.81
N ILE A 242 -2.09 -19.48 -29.25
CA ILE A 242 -1.28 -18.90 -28.19
C ILE A 242 0.07 -18.46 -28.76
N GLN A 243 0.65 -17.38 -28.25
CA GLN A 243 1.99 -16.93 -28.63
C GLN A 243 2.90 -16.95 -27.42
N ASN A 244 4.12 -17.48 -27.57
CA ASN A 244 5.15 -17.36 -26.55
C ASN A 244 5.86 -15.99 -26.68
N LEU A 245 5.62 -15.09 -25.73
CA LEU A 245 6.28 -13.78 -25.64
C LEU A 245 7.58 -13.82 -24.83
N GLY A 246 7.79 -14.88 -24.04
CA GLY A 246 8.95 -15.07 -23.14
C GLY A 246 10.11 -15.81 -23.81
N ALA A 247 10.95 -16.48 -23.02
CA ALA A 247 12.10 -17.22 -23.52
C ALA A 247 11.72 -18.47 -24.33
N ASP A 248 12.66 -18.97 -25.14
CA ASP A 248 12.55 -20.28 -25.79
C ASP A 248 12.46 -21.38 -24.72
N VAL A 249 11.51 -22.29 -24.87
CA VAL A 249 11.29 -23.39 -23.92
C VAL A 249 11.04 -24.73 -24.60
N THR A 250 11.23 -25.80 -23.84
CA THR A 250 10.83 -27.16 -24.23
C THR A 250 9.74 -27.66 -23.28
N LEU A 251 8.62 -28.15 -23.81
CA LEU A 251 7.61 -28.82 -23.02
C LEU A 251 8.16 -30.16 -22.51
N VAL A 252 8.27 -30.29 -21.20
CA VAL A 252 8.75 -31.52 -20.53
C VAL A 252 7.59 -32.45 -20.21
N LYS A 253 6.49 -31.87 -19.72
CA LYS A 253 5.34 -32.63 -19.24
C LYS A 253 4.07 -31.82 -19.44
N SER A 254 3.01 -32.47 -19.91
CA SER A 254 1.65 -31.97 -19.83
C SER A 254 0.80 -33.02 -19.13
N ALA A 255 -0.03 -32.59 -18.19
CA ALA A 255 -0.97 -33.45 -17.50
C ALA A 255 -2.30 -32.74 -17.37
N THR A 256 -3.37 -33.40 -17.78
CA THR A 256 -4.75 -32.94 -17.52
C THR A 256 -5.13 -33.32 -16.10
N VAL A 257 -5.63 -32.35 -15.34
CA VAL A 257 -6.13 -32.54 -13.97
C VAL A 257 -7.63 -32.80 -14.00
N SER A 258 -8.38 -31.98 -14.74
CA SER A 258 -9.83 -32.10 -14.90
C SER A 258 -10.31 -31.38 -16.17
N GLY A 259 -11.55 -31.65 -16.58
CA GLY A 259 -12.19 -30.99 -17.72
C GLY A 259 -12.80 -31.96 -18.72
N ASN A 260 -13.58 -31.42 -19.64
CA ASN A 260 -14.20 -32.15 -20.75
C ASN A 260 -13.47 -31.95 -22.08
N LEU A 261 -12.42 -31.13 -22.13
CA LEU A 261 -11.59 -30.87 -23.31
C LEU A 261 -10.35 -31.76 -23.33
N SER A 262 -10.16 -32.49 -24.43
CA SER A 262 -8.94 -33.25 -24.74
C SER A 262 -8.14 -32.51 -25.79
N LEU A 263 -6.96 -32.01 -25.43
CA LEU A 263 -6.05 -31.28 -26.34
C LEU A 263 -5.12 -32.24 -27.08
N ASN A 264 -4.80 -31.90 -28.32
CA ASN A 264 -3.73 -32.55 -29.08
C ASN A 264 -2.37 -32.27 -28.42
N PRO A 265 -1.40 -33.20 -28.56
CA PRO A 265 -0.04 -32.98 -28.07
C PRO A 265 0.57 -31.70 -28.64
N LEU A 266 1.22 -30.92 -27.78
CA LEU A 266 1.95 -29.73 -28.18
C LEU A 266 3.32 -30.10 -28.78
N PRO A 267 3.90 -29.22 -29.61
CA PRO A 267 5.28 -29.40 -30.03
C PRO A 267 6.22 -29.39 -28.82
N GLY A 268 7.25 -30.24 -28.88
CA GLY A 268 8.24 -30.34 -27.81
C GLY A 268 9.02 -29.05 -27.59
N LYS A 269 9.38 -28.33 -28.66
CA LYS A 269 10.12 -27.06 -28.59
C LYS A 269 9.21 -25.89 -28.99
N ILE A 270 9.32 -24.79 -28.26
CA ILE A 270 8.54 -23.57 -28.45
C ILE A 270 9.50 -22.38 -28.39
N ASP A 271 9.77 -21.73 -29.51
CA ASP A 271 10.69 -20.59 -29.56
C ASP A 271 9.97 -19.27 -29.19
N ASN A 272 10.75 -18.24 -28.85
CA ASN A 272 10.27 -16.89 -28.62
C ASN A 272 9.59 -16.36 -29.89
N ALA A 273 8.42 -15.76 -29.71
CA ALA A 273 7.50 -15.28 -30.73
C ALA A 273 6.73 -16.36 -31.51
N ASP A 274 7.00 -17.65 -31.29
CA ASP A 274 6.23 -18.72 -31.94
C ASP A 274 4.76 -18.65 -31.55
N SER A 275 3.90 -18.89 -32.54
CA SER A 275 2.46 -19.06 -32.32
C SER A 275 2.12 -20.55 -32.38
N LEU A 276 1.52 -21.08 -31.32
CA LEU A 276 1.08 -22.47 -31.22
C LEU A 276 -0.42 -22.55 -31.40
N GLN A 277 -0.84 -23.58 -32.13
CA GLN A 277 -2.25 -23.94 -32.25
C GLN A 277 -2.59 -24.98 -31.19
N LEU A 278 -3.46 -24.61 -30.25
CA LEU A 278 -4.13 -25.53 -29.35
C LEU A 278 -5.38 -26.04 -30.06
N VAL A 279 -5.41 -27.30 -30.42
CA VAL A 279 -6.58 -27.93 -31.02
C VAL A 279 -6.99 -29.11 -30.17
N GLY A 280 -8.28 -29.28 -29.93
CA GLY A 280 -8.80 -30.39 -29.15
C GLY A 280 -10.28 -30.64 -29.41
N THR A 281 -10.77 -31.74 -28.84
CA THR A 281 -12.20 -32.08 -28.86
C THR A 281 -12.77 -32.02 -27.45
N PHE A 282 -14.01 -31.61 -27.31
CA PHE A 282 -14.69 -31.53 -26.02
C PHE A 282 -16.09 -32.13 -26.07
N THR A 283 -16.58 -32.58 -24.91
CA THR A 283 -17.94 -33.08 -24.73
C THR A 283 -18.78 -32.11 -23.90
N GLY A 284 -20.05 -31.91 -24.25
CA GLY A 284 -20.93 -30.97 -23.55
C GLY A 284 -21.06 -29.62 -24.25
N MET A 285 -21.52 -28.60 -23.52
CA MET A 285 -21.88 -27.29 -24.12
C MET A 285 -20.67 -26.40 -24.39
N GLU A 286 -19.68 -26.39 -23.49
CA GLU A 286 -18.51 -25.52 -23.57
C GLU A 286 -17.23 -26.27 -23.19
N PRO A 287 -16.08 -25.96 -23.80
CA PRO A 287 -14.80 -26.58 -23.46
C PRO A 287 -14.31 -26.09 -22.10
N GLN A 288 -13.90 -27.04 -21.27
CA GLN A 288 -13.31 -26.86 -19.95
C GLN A 288 -12.05 -27.71 -19.85
N TYR A 289 -10.94 -27.09 -19.47
CA TYR A 289 -9.66 -27.73 -19.24
C TYR A 289 -8.99 -27.14 -18.01
N GLN A 290 -8.51 -27.99 -17.14
CA GLN A 290 -7.56 -27.65 -16.10
C GLN A 290 -6.39 -28.63 -16.20
N GLY A 291 -5.19 -28.11 -16.41
CA GLY A 291 -3.99 -28.93 -16.54
C GLY A 291 -2.77 -28.27 -15.93
N LEU A 292 -1.72 -29.07 -15.81
CA LEU A 292 -0.39 -28.63 -15.37
C LEU A 292 0.61 -28.89 -16.50
N TRP A 293 1.19 -27.82 -17.03
CA TRP A 293 2.21 -27.90 -18.08
C TRP A 293 3.57 -27.48 -17.50
N THR A 294 4.60 -28.29 -17.73
CA THR A 294 5.96 -28.04 -17.25
C THR A 294 6.87 -27.78 -18.42
N PHE A 295 7.52 -26.63 -18.42
CA PHE A 295 8.45 -26.19 -19.44
C PHE A 295 9.86 -26.13 -18.87
N LYS A 296 10.85 -26.43 -19.71
CA LYS A 296 12.28 -26.28 -19.42
C LYS A 296 12.87 -25.18 -20.28
N ASN A 297 13.53 -24.20 -19.67
CA ASN A 297 14.21 -23.13 -20.40
C ASN A 297 15.61 -23.60 -20.88
N LYS A 298 16.31 -22.76 -21.64
CA LYS A 298 17.67 -23.07 -22.14
C LYS A 298 18.71 -23.25 -21.03
N ALA A 299 18.52 -22.62 -19.86
CA ALA A 299 19.37 -22.80 -18.69
C ALA A 299 19.12 -24.15 -17.98
N GLY A 300 18.09 -24.88 -18.41
CA GLY A 300 17.70 -26.17 -17.88
C GLY A 300 16.79 -26.10 -16.65
N GLU A 301 16.36 -24.90 -16.27
CA GLU A 301 15.41 -24.67 -15.19
C GLU A 301 14.02 -25.10 -15.65
N THR A 302 13.24 -25.68 -14.74
CA THR A 302 11.87 -26.11 -15.03
C THR A 302 10.86 -25.22 -14.32
N ARG A 303 9.79 -24.86 -15.03
CA ARG A 303 8.67 -24.09 -14.50
C ARG A 303 7.36 -24.75 -14.85
N ALA A 304 6.45 -24.78 -13.88
CA ALA A 304 5.12 -25.32 -14.06
C ALA A 304 4.11 -24.18 -14.23
N TYR A 305 3.10 -24.42 -15.05
CA TYR A 305 2.01 -23.51 -15.33
C TYR A 305 0.71 -24.27 -15.14
N ASP A 306 -0.17 -23.71 -14.31
CA ASP A 306 -1.56 -24.12 -14.33
C ASP A 306 -2.22 -23.50 -15.55
N VAL A 307 -2.80 -24.36 -16.38
CA VAL A 307 -3.46 -23.97 -17.63
C VAL A 307 -4.95 -24.18 -17.46
N TYR A 308 -5.70 -23.10 -17.62
CA TYR A 308 -7.15 -23.08 -17.54
C TYR A 308 -7.74 -22.68 -18.87
N ILE A 309 -8.65 -23.49 -19.40
CA ILE A 309 -9.48 -23.14 -20.56
C ILE A 309 -10.92 -23.22 -20.08
N ASN A 310 -11.65 -22.14 -20.27
CA ASN A 310 -13.09 -22.10 -20.02
C ASN A 310 -13.73 -21.33 -21.18
N SER A 311 -14.50 -22.04 -22.01
CA SER A 311 -15.05 -21.46 -23.23
C SER A 311 -13.91 -20.96 -24.15
N ALA A 312 -13.98 -19.73 -24.66
CA ALA A 312 -12.94 -19.11 -25.49
C ALA A 312 -11.85 -18.38 -24.68
N ARG A 313 -11.73 -18.60 -23.37
CA ARG A 313 -10.72 -17.93 -22.53
C ARG A 313 -9.65 -18.92 -22.10
N ILE A 314 -8.39 -18.51 -22.23
CA ILE A 314 -7.23 -19.31 -21.83
C ILE A 314 -6.41 -18.50 -20.84
N PHE A 315 -6.04 -19.13 -19.72
CA PHE A 315 -5.19 -18.55 -18.69
C PHE A 315 -3.99 -19.46 -18.42
N PHE A 316 -2.82 -18.84 -18.24
CA PHE A 316 -1.58 -19.49 -17.86
C PHE A 316 -1.10 -18.87 -16.56
N ASN A 317 -1.22 -19.59 -15.45
CA ASN A 317 -0.78 -19.14 -14.14
C ASN A 317 0.52 -19.84 -13.79
N LYS A 318 1.60 -19.06 -13.67
CA LYS A 318 2.91 -19.58 -13.26
C LYS A 318 2.86 -20.03 -11.80
N LYS A 319 3.34 -21.25 -11.53
CA LYS A 319 3.53 -21.81 -10.18
C LYS A 319 4.93 -21.55 -9.64
#